data_AF-A0A957SLB6-F1
#
_entry.id   AF-A0A957SLB6-F1
#
_cell.length_a   1.000
_cell.length_b   1.000
_cell.length_c   1.000
_cell.angle_alpha   90.00
_cell.angle_beta   90.00
_cell.angle_gamma   90.00
#
_symmetry.space_group_name_H-M   'P 1'
#
loop_
_entity.id
_entity.type
_entity.pdbx_description
1 polymer ?
#
loop_
_entity_poly.entity_id
_entity_poly.type
_entity_poly.pdbx_seq_one_letter_code
_entity_poly.pdbx_strand_id
1 'polypeptide(L)'
;EGRRCDDLPLTIASMQPVCHYPEGEVRVGNHVVDAQNQPWFYASTPSKSGGGLWHRSADGWHARDLAELCASLAPEQAARFAHLDVGHGRSSSISRDRAGQIHLILATNPNGQAVRWYDPSLELFYWLVDAKGHLVALQQVSSPDPDSAHWLPALEQWDWAQPQRACAEAPWFMYTAGLNLGGIGGDNANTMTTKVFLGRLPLHGHGEESWVLPREDV
;
A
#
# COMPACT_ATOMS: atom_id res chain seq x y z
N GLU A 1 -12.73 11.74 21.53
CA GLU A 1 -11.62 11.06 20.83
C GLU A 1 -10.37 11.95 20.87
N GLY A 2 -9.16 11.36 20.88
CA GLY A 2 -7.91 12.09 21.17
C GLY A 2 -7.66 12.39 22.66
N ARG A 3 -8.54 11.89 23.55
CA ARG A 3 -8.30 11.91 24.99
C ARG A 3 -7.21 10.89 25.32
N ARG A 4 -6.38 11.23 26.31
CA ARG A 4 -5.53 10.26 26.98
C ARG A 4 -6.40 9.06 27.35
N CYS A 5 -6.02 7.88 26.88
CA CYS A 5 -6.68 6.64 27.29
C CYS A 5 -6.20 6.33 28.69
N ASP A 6 -6.92 6.82 29.69
CA ASP A 6 -6.60 6.56 31.10
C ASP A 6 -7.00 5.12 31.49
N ASP A 7 -7.94 4.52 30.75
CA ASP A 7 -8.43 3.16 30.94
C ASP A 7 -7.65 2.16 30.09
N LEU A 8 -6.37 1.97 30.43
CA LEU A 8 -5.55 0.87 29.90
C LEU A 8 -5.66 -0.37 30.81
N PRO A 9 -5.64 -1.60 30.26
CA PRO A 9 -5.48 -1.92 28.84
C PRO A 9 -6.74 -1.62 28.02
N LEU A 10 -6.55 -1.30 26.73
CA LEU A 10 -7.66 -1.27 25.78
C LEU A 10 -8.29 -2.67 25.71
N THR A 11 -9.61 -2.71 25.77
CA THR A 11 -10.42 -3.93 25.63
C THR A 11 -11.38 -3.76 24.46
N ILE A 12 -11.97 -4.86 23.99
CA ILE A 12 -13.04 -4.82 22.98
C ILE A 12 -14.21 -3.93 23.45
N ALA A 13 -14.47 -3.85 24.76
CA ALA A 13 -15.53 -3.02 25.33
C ALA A 13 -15.16 -1.53 25.41
N SER A 14 -13.87 -1.18 25.48
CA SER A 14 -13.39 0.20 25.57
C SER A 14 -12.89 0.78 24.25
N MET A 15 -12.71 -0.05 23.20
CA MET A 15 -12.34 0.43 21.87
C MET A 15 -13.52 1.11 21.17
N GLN A 16 -13.22 2.14 20.38
CA GLN A 16 -14.18 2.77 19.49
C GLN A 16 -13.89 2.33 18.05
N PRO A 17 -14.86 1.74 17.33
CA PRO A 17 -14.63 1.29 15.97
C PRO A 17 -14.52 2.49 15.01
N VAL A 18 -13.60 2.41 14.05
CA VAL A 18 -13.51 3.39 12.95
C VAL A 18 -14.68 3.23 11.96
N CYS A 19 -15.06 1.99 11.70
CA CYS A 19 -16.14 1.58 10.82
C CYS A 19 -16.65 0.18 11.22
N HIS A 20 -17.82 -0.22 10.73
CA HIS A 20 -18.43 -1.52 11.03
C HIS A 20 -18.97 -2.17 9.75
N TYR A 21 -18.50 -3.39 9.46
CA TYR A 21 -18.87 -4.20 8.31
C TYR A 21 -19.23 -5.62 8.79
N PRO A 22 -20.49 -5.89 9.16
CA PRO A 22 -20.89 -7.15 9.77
C PRO A 22 -20.65 -8.39 8.89
N GLU A 23 -20.59 -8.19 7.58
CA GLU A 23 -20.38 -9.20 6.54
C GLU A 23 -18.91 -9.61 6.43
N GLY A 24 -18.00 -8.87 7.08
CA GLY A 24 -16.57 -9.14 7.11
C GLY A 24 -15.80 -8.55 5.93
N GLU A 25 -14.78 -9.28 5.48
CA GLU A 25 -13.88 -8.95 4.37
C GLU A 25 -13.12 -7.61 4.47
N VAL A 26 -13.00 -7.07 5.68
CA VAL A 26 -12.13 -5.91 5.93
C VAL A 26 -10.68 -6.35 5.90
N ARG A 27 -9.88 -5.66 5.10
CA ARG A 27 -8.42 -5.85 5.04
C ARG A 27 -7.77 -4.54 5.38
N VAL A 28 -6.85 -4.55 6.33
CA VAL A 28 -6.16 -3.33 6.78
C VAL A 28 -4.68 -3.53 6.56
N GLY A 29 -4.03 -2.55 5.91
CA GLY A 29 -2.58 -2.48 5.83
C GLY A 29 -1.94 -2.08 7.15
N ASN A 30 -0.64 -1.82 7.15
CA ASN A 30 -0.01 -1.11 8.26
C ASN A 30 -0.54 0.34 8.33
N HIS A 31 -0.13 1.07 9.37
CA HIS A 31 -0.46 2.48 9.55
C HIS A 31 0.80 3.33 9.64
N VAL A 32 0.66 4.61 9.33
CA VAL A 32 1.65 5.65 9.62
C VAL A 32 0.98 6.81 10.33
N VAL A 33 1.77 7.72 10.89
CA VAL A 33 1.30 8.98 11.44
C VAL A 33 1.84 10.13 10.60
N ASP A 34 1.10 11.23 10.46
CA ASP A 34 1.56 12.45 9.82
C ASP A 34 2.27 13.41 10.80
N ALA A 35 2.68 14.59 10.34
CA ALA A 35 3.41 15.57 11.14
C ALA A 35 2.57 16.15 12.28
N GLN A 36 1.25 15.96 12.24
CA GLN A 36 0.29 16.39 13.25
C GLN A 36 -0.14 15.22 14.15
N ASN A 37 0.61 14.12 14.13
CA ASN A 37 0.32 12.87 14.85
C ASN A 37 -1.05 12.28 14.49
N GLN A 38 -1.55 12.52 13.28
CA GLN A 38 -2.78 11.90 12.82
C GLN A 38 -2.46 10.58 12.09
N PRO A 39 -3.14 9.48 12.45
CA PRO A 39 -2.95 8.21 11.77
C PRO A 39 -3.52 8.20 10.35
N TRP A 40 -2.81 7.48 9.48
CA TRP A 40 -3.19 7.13 8.12
C TRP A 40 -3.06 5.62 7.93
N PHE A 41 -4.01 5.00 7.24
CA PHE A 41 -3.91 3.58 6.85
C PHE A 41 -4.73 3.31 5.59
N TYR A 42 -4.33 2.28 4.86
CA TYR A 42 -5.17 1.73 3.79
C TYR A 42 -6.07 0.63 4.37
N ALA A 43 -7.33 0.62 3.95
CA ALA A 43 -8.19 -0.53 4.14
C ALA A 43 -9.07 -0.82 2.92
N SER A 44 -9.18 -2.09 2.56
CA SER A 44 -10.22 -2.59 1.67
C SER A 44 -11.44 -2.97 2.50
N THR A 45 -12.61 -2.60 2.01
CA THR A 45 -13.91 -2.81 2.68
C THR A 45 -14.95 -3.20 1.64
N PRO A 46 -15.95 -4.02 1.97
CA PRO A 46 -17.00 -4.43 1.03
C PRO A 46 -17.74 -3.27 0.35
N SER A 47 -17.87 -2.12 1.04
CA SER A 47 -18.60 -0.95 0.53
C SER A 47 -17.80 -0.08 -0.44
N LYS A 48 -16.49 -0.32 -0.61
CA LYS A 48 -15.61 0.49 -1.45
C LYS A 48 -14.82 -0.40 -2.39
N SER A 49 -15.29 -0.47 -3.64
CA SER A 49 -14.61 -1.19 -4.72
C SER A 49 -13.21 -0.63 -5.02
N GLY A 50 -12.91 0.62 -4.63
CA GLY A 50 -11.57 1.20 -4.72
C GLY A 50 -10.70 0.98 -3.46
N GLY A 51 -11.21 0.32 -2.42
CA GLY A 51 -10.59 0.46 -1.09
C GLY A 51 -10.54 1.92 -0.62
N GLY A 52 -10.01 2.14 0.57
CA GLY A 52 -9.99 3.44 1.21
C GLY A 52 -8.62 3.80 1.77
N LEU A 53 -8.13 4.99 1.45
CA LEU A 53 -7.09 5.63 2.25
C LEU A 53 -7.77 6.39 3.39
N TRP A 54 -7.66 5.86 4.59
CA TRP A 54 -8.24 6.41 5.81
C TRP A 54 -7.25 7.36 6.46
N HIS A 55 -7.74 8.51 6.92
CA HIS A 55 -7.00 9.43 7.77
C HIS A 55 -7.88 9.97 8.89
N ARG A 56 -7.25 10.32 10.01
CA ARG A 56 -7.91 11.04 11.08
C ARG A 56 -7.67 12.54 10.94
N SER A 57 -8.70 13.33 11.18
CA SER A 57 -8.61 14.79 11.33
C SER A 57 -9.18 15.23 12.68
N ALA A 58 -9.22 16.55 12.92
CA ALA A 58 -9.92 17.12 14.06
C ALA A 58 -11.42 16.74 14.08
N ASP A 59 -12.05 16.64 12.92
CA ASP A 59 -13.50 16.43 12.78
C ASP A 59 -13.91 14.97 12.79
N GLY A 60 -12.98 14.03 12.58
CA GLY A 60 -13.36 12.64 12.45
C GLY A 60 -12.37 11.75 11.71
N TRP A 61 -12.78 10.51 11.51
CA TRP A 61 -12.18 9.64 10.51
C TRP A 61 -12.77 9.96 9.14
N HIS A 62 -11.91 10.01 8.13
CA HIS A 62 -12.31 10.20 6.74
C HIS A 62 -11.66 9.13 5.87
N ALA A 63 -12.41 8.61 4.91
CA ALA A 63 -11.93 7.64 3.94
C ALA A 63 -12.00 8.23 2.54
N ARG A 64 -10.87 8.34 1.86
CA ARG A 64 -10.83 8.66 0.41
C ARG A 64 -10.86 7.37 -0.39
N ASP A 65 -11.76 7.29 -1.36
CA ASP A 65 -11.79 6.16 -2.27
C ASP A 65 -10.60 6.26 -3.25
N LEU A 66 -9.82 5.18 -3.40
CA LEU A 66 -8.65 5.25 -4.29
C LEU A 66 -9.07 5.34 -5.77
N ALA A 67 -10.23 4.82 -6.16
CA ALA A 67 -10.73 4.95 -7.53
C ALA A 67 -11.07 6.43 -7.84
N GLU A 68 -11.64 7.15 -6.87
CA GLU A 68 -11.86 8.60 -6.97
C GLU A 68 -10.53 9.37 -7.08
N LEU A 69 -9.51 8.96 -6.32
CA LEU A 69 -8.17 9.55 -6.42
C LEU A 69 -7.56 9.32 -7.81
N CYS A 70 -7.65 8.10 -8.36
CA CYS A 70 -7.21 7.79 -9.72
C CYS A 70 -7.91 8.67 -10.76
N ALA A 71 -9.22 8.92 -10.59
CA ALA A 71 -9.99 9.77 -11.48
C ALA A 71 -9.57 11.26 -11.44
N SER A 72 -8.83 11.69 -10.42
CA SER A 72 -8.31 13.07 -10.31
C SER A 72 -7.00 13.31 -11.09
N LEU A 73 -6.39 12.27 -11.66
CA LEU A 73 -5.19 12.39 -12.48
C LEU A 73 -5.48 13.08 -13.83
N ALA A 74 -4.42 13.41 -14.57
CA ALA A 74 -4.56 13.84 -15.95
C ALA A 74 -5.35 12.78 -16.76
N PRO A 75 -6.20 13.16 -17.74
CA PRO A 75 -7.11 12.23 -18.41
C PRO A 75 -6.45 10.96 -18.97
N GLU A 76 -5.24 11.08 -19.51
CA GLU A 76 -4.46 9.95 -20.03
C GLU A 76 -4.03 8.96 -18.93
N GLN A 77 -3.62 9.47 -17.77
CA GLN A 77 -3.24 8.66 -16.61
C GLN A 77 -4.47 8.05 -15.94
N ALA A 78 -5.54 8.84 -15.79
CA ALA A 78 -6.81 8.34 -15.28
C ALA A 78 -7.35 7.19 -16.15
N ALA A 79 -7.33 7.34 -17.48
CA ALA A 79 -7.74 6.28 -18.40
C ALA A 79 -6.86 5.03 -18.29
N ARG A 80 -5.53 5.20 -18.09
CA ARG A 80 -4.59 4.09 -17.89
C ARG A 80 -4.91 3.27 -16.64
N PHE A 81 -5.46 3.86 -15.59
CA PHE A 81 -5.69 3.18 -14.31
C PHE A 81 -7.18 3.02 -13.95
N ALA A 82 -8.10 3.44 -14.81
CA ALA A 82 -9.54 3.41 -14.56
C ALA A 82 -10.10 2.00 -14.33
N HIS A 83 -9.40 0.97 -14.82
CA HIS A 83 -9.80 -0.42 -14.67
C HIS A 83 -9.26 -1.07 -13.39
N LEU A 84 -8.38 -0.41 -12.61
CA LEU A 84 -7.82 -1.02 -11.41
C LEU A 84 -8.93 -1.21 -10.36
N ASP A 85 -9.15 -2.47 -9.98
CA ASP A 85 -9.94 -2.82 -8.80
C ASP A 85 -8.96 -3.06 -7.64
N VAL A 86 -9.00 -2.17 -6.66
CA VAL A 86 -8.18 -2.25 -5.45
C VAL A 86 -9.02 -2.53 -4.20
N GLY A 87 -10.34 -2.74 -4.36
CA GLY A 87 -11.24 -3.20 -3.33
C GLY A 87 -10.99 -4.66 -2.97
N HIS A 88 -10.41 -5.42 -3.89
CA HIS A 88 -9.88 -6.76 -3.62
C HIS A 88 -8.38 -6.80 -3.32
N GLY A 89 -7.74 -5.63 -3.20
CA GLY A 89 -6.31 -5.48 -2.92
C GLY A 89 -5.82 -6.48 -1.87
N ARG A 90 -4.81 -7.27 -2.23
CA ARG A 90 -4.45 -8.47 -1.46
C ARG A 90 -3.41 -8.16 -0.39
N SER A 91 -2.37 -7.39 -0.72
CA SER A 91 -1.34 -6.96 0.22
C SER A 91 -0.95 -5.51 -0.04
N SER A 92 -0.75 -4.75 1.02
CA SER A 92 -0.43 -3.32 0.92
C SER A 92 0.62 -2.93 1.95
N SER A 93 1.40 -1.92 1.64
CA SER A 93 2.23 -1.21 2.62
C SER A 93 2.08 0.29 2.45
N ILE A 94 2.01 1.00 3.56
CA ILE A 94 1.96 2.47 3.60
C ILE A 94 3.19 3.01 4.34
N SER A 95 3.73 4.12 3.86
CA SER A 95 4.79 4.88 4.51
C SER A 95 4.56 6.39 4.35
N ARG A 96 5.42 7.20 4.95
CA ARG A 96 5.44 8.66 4.79
C ARG A 96 6.87 9.11 4.46
N ASP A 97 7.07 10.29 3.91
CA ASP A 97 8.40 10.91 3.84
C ASP A 97 8.51 12.17 4.75
N ARG A 98 9.62 12.91 4.64
CA ARG A 98 9.82 14.20 5.33
C ARG A 98 8.96 15.34 4.82
N ALA A 99 8.58 15.32 3.54
CA ALA A 99 7.67 16.31 2.98
C ALA A 99 6.22 16.07 3.44
N GLY A 100 5.98 14.95 4.16
CA GLY A 100 4.66 14.57 4.63
C GLY A 100 3.82 13.90 3.54
N GLN A 101 4.43 13.52 2.42
CA GLN A 101 3.74 12.73 1.42
C GLN A 101 3.54 11.32 1.93
N ILE A 102 2.40 10.72 1.58
CA ILE A 102 1.99 9.38 1.92
C ILE A 102 2.29 8.48 0.72
N HIS A 103 3.04 7.42 0.98
CA HIS A 103 3.48 6.44 0.01
C HIS A 103 2.66 5.17 0.25
N LEU A 104 2.00 4.64 -0.78
CA LEU A 104 1.22 3.41 -0.67
C LEU A 104 1.63 2.48 -1.82
N ILE A 105 2.06 1.27 -1.51
CA ILE A 105 2.18 0.19 -2.51
C ILE A 105 1.10 -0.85 -2.22
N LEU A 106 0.43 -1.31 -3.26
CA LEU A 106 -0.63 -2.31 -3.17
C LEU A 106 -0.53 -3.32 -4.31
N ALA A 107 -0.75 -4.60 -3.98
CA ALA A 107 -0.83 -5.70 -4.93
C ALA A 107 -2.28 -5.87 -5.44
N THR A 108 -2.48 -5.71 -6.75
CA THR A 108 -3.75 -6.01 -7.41
C THR A 108 -3.56 -6.55 -8.83
N ASN A 109 -4.63 -7.08 -9.42
CA ASN A 109 -4.62 -7.52 -10.81
C ASN A 109 -4.66 -6.29 -11.75
N PRO A 110 -3.73 -6.20 -12.72
CA PRO A 110 -3.63 -5.07 -13.63
C PRO A 110 -4.79 -4.98 -14.63
N ASN A 111 -5.73 -5.93 -14.65
CA ASN A 111 -6.93 -5.90 -15.49
C ASN A 111 -8.21 -5.69 -14.68
N GLY A 112 -8.10 -5.36 -13.39
CA GLY A 112 -9.25 -5.11 -12.51
C GLY A 112 -10.02 -6.37 -12.09
N GLN A 113 -9.46 -7.55 -12.31
CA GLN A 113 -10.14 -8.80 -11.99
C GLN A 113 -9.93 -9.17 -10.52
N ALA A 114 -10.99 -9.67 -9.88
CA ALA A 114 -10.88 -10.28 -8.57
C ALA A 114 -10.09 -11.60 -8.66
N VAL A 115 -8.91 -11.64 -8.05
CA VAL A 115 -8.03 -12.82 -8.07
C VAL A 115 -7.76 -13.38 -6.67
N ARG A 116 -7.26 -14.62 -6.58
CA ARG A 116 -6.95 -15.25 -5.29
C ARG A 116 -5.72 -14.61 -4.64
N TRP A 117 -5.47 -14.96 -3.38
CA TRP A 117 -4.17 -14.65 -2.77
C TRP A 117 -3.08 -15.38 -3.55
N TYR A 118 -2.01 -14.65 -3.91
CA TYR A 118 -0.83 -15.18 -4.62
C TYR A 118 -1.10 -15.62 -6.06
N ASP A 119 -2.15 -15.08 -6.68
CA ASP A 119 -2.39 -15.28 -8.11
C ASP A 119 -1.22 -14.69 -8.92
N PRO A 120 -0.63 -15.43 -9.89
CA PRO A 120 0.49 -14.94 -10.70
C PRO A 120 0.20 -13.64 -11.46
N SER A 121 -1.08 -13.31 -11.68
CA SER A 121 -1.46 -12.04 -12.30
C SER A 121 -1.38 -10.82 -11.36
N LEU A 122 -1.03 -11.00 -10.08
CA LEU A 122 -0.88 -9.89 -9.14
C LEU A 122 0.37 -9.07 -9.46
N GLU A 123 0.14 -7.76 -9.62
CA GLU A 123 1.15 -6.74 -9.85
C GLU A 123 1.10 -5.68 -8.74
N LEU A 124 2.23 -5.04 -8.50
CA LEU A 124 2.38 -3.98 -7.52
C LEU A 124 2.17 -2.62 -8.18
N PHE A 125 1.35 -1.82 -7.52
CA PHE A 125 1.07 -0.45 -7.90
C PHE A 125 1.41 0.47 -6.73
N TYR A 126 1.98 1.62 -7.04
CA TYR A 126 2.45 2.65 -6.12
C TYR A 126 1.64 3.93 -6.30
N TRP A 127 1.05 4.40 -5.22
CA TRP A 127 0.38 5.70 -5.09
C TRP A 127 1.25 6.62 -4.23
N LEU A 128 1.49 7.83 -4.72
CA LEU A 128 2.04 8.93 -3.94
C LEU A 128 0.94 9.96 -3.70
N VAL A 129 0.64 10.25 -2.45
CA VAL A 129 -0.42 11.16 -2.04
C VAL A 129 0.20 12.31 -1.25
N ASP A 130 -0.20 13.55 -1.50
CA ASP A 130 0.27 14.69 -0.72
C ASP A 130 -0.30 14.69 0.71
N ALA A 131 0.23 15.58 1.58
CA ALA A 131 -0.25 15.70 2.95
C ALA A 131 -1.74 16.13 3.07
N LYS A 132 -2.35 16.62 1.98
CA LYS A 132 -3.76 16.97 1.90
C LYS A 132 -4.61 15.83 1.34
N GLY A 133 -4.02 14.68 1.04
CA GLY A 133 -4.70 13.52 0.50
C GLY A 133 -4.94 13.55 -1.02
N HIS A 134 -4.30 14.45 -1.77
CA HIS A 134 -4.40 14.47 -3.24
C HIS A 134 -3.40 13.53 -3.88
N LEU A 135 -3.82 12.84 -4.95
CA LEU A 135 -2.94 11.96 -5.69
C LEU A 135 -1.91 12.78 -6.49
N VAL A 136 -0.64 12.55 -6.21
CA VAL A 136 0.52 13.15 -6.89
C VAL A 136 1.01 12.25 -8.01
N ALA A 137 1.06 10.94 -7.76
CA ALA A 137 1.50 9.97 -8.75
C ALA A 137 0.85 8.60 -8.53
N LEU A 138 0.68 7.87 -9.64
CA LEU A 138 0.27 6.47 -9.65
C LEU A 138 1.07 5.72 -10.71
N GLN A 139 1.62 4.58 -10.33
CA GLN A 139 2.43 3.78 -11.22
C GLN A 139 2.41 2.28 -10.87
N GLN A 140 2.53 1.42 -11.88
CA GLN A 140 2.90 0.02 -11.70
C GLN A 140 4.42 -0.14 -11.51
N VAL A 141 4.85 -0.84 -10.47
CA VAL A 141 6.28 -0.98 -10.08
C VAL A 141 6.84 -2.38 -10.31
N SER A 142 6.00 -3.37 -10.59
CA SER A 142 6.40 -4.70 -11.06
C SER A 142 5.99 -4.89 -12.53
N SER A 143 6.52 -5.94 -13.16
CA SER A 143 6.17 -6.32 -14.53
C SER A 143 5.49 -7.68 -14.51
N PRO A 144 4.50 -7.93 -15.40
CA PRO A 144 3.84 -9.23 -15.48
C PRO A 144 4.82 -10.39 -15.63
N ASP A 145 4.72 -11.36 -14.74
CA ASP A 145 5.40 -12.65 -14.83
C ASP A 145 4.34 -13.77 -14.80
N PRO A 146 4.15 -14.53 -15.89
CA PRO A 146 3.14 -15.61 -15.90
C PRO A 146 3.43 -16.71 -14.88
N ASP A 147 4.68 -16.83 -14.42
CA ASP A 147 5.13 -17.89 -13.52
C ASP A 147 5.24 -17.43 -12.06
N SER A 148 5.11 -16.13 -11.78
CA SER A 148 5.32 -15.56 -10.44
C SER A 148 4.30 -14.47 -10.10
N ALA A 149 3.70 -14.57 -8.91
CA ALA A 149 2.95 -13.44 -8.36
C ALA A 149 3.91 -12.41 -7.76
N HIS A 150 3.59 -11.12 -7.84
CA HIS A 150 4.26 -10.04 -7.09
C HIS A 150 3.41 -9.62 -5.89
N TRP A 151 3.92 -9.86 -4.67
CA TRP A 151 3.11 -9.77 -3.45
C TRP A 151 3.94 -9.38 -2.21
N LEU A 152 3.22 -9.07 -1.11
CA LEU A 152 3.78 -8.57 0.16
C LEU A 152 4.75 -7.41 -0.03
N PRO A 153 4.28 -6.28 -0.59
CA PRO A 153 5.10 -5.09 -0.59
C PRO A 153 5.36 -4.66 0.86
N ALA A 154 6.55 -4.14 1.12
CA ALA A 154 6.93 -3.45 2.34
C ALA A 154 7.58 -2.12 1.94
N LEU A 155 7.10 -1.02 2.52
CA LEU A 155 7.68 0.30 2.38
C LEU A 155 8.41 0.65 3.66
N GLU A 156 9.73 0.80 3.55
CA GLU A 156 10.59 1.06 4.69
C GLU A 156 11.29 2.41 4.53
N GLN A 157 11.22 3.22 5.58
CA GLN A 157 12.09 4.37 5.77
C GLN A 157 13.46 3.87 6.24
N TRP A 158 14.16 3.13 5.38
CA TRP A 158 15.34 2.37 5.79
C TRP A 158 16.64 3.11 5.51
N ASP A 159 17.27 3.60 6.57
CA ASP A 159 18.72 3.63 6.72
C ASP A 159 19.05 3.48 8.21
N TRP A 160 19.15 2.24 8.69
CA TRP A 160 19.47 1.94 10.09
C TRP A 160 20.88 2.39 10.50
N ALA A 161 21.79 2.55 9.53
CA ALA A 161 23.12 3.07 9.79
C ALA A 161 23.10 4.61 9.93
N GLN A 162 22.13 5.28 9.30
CA GLN A 162 21.98 6.72 9.34
C GLN A 162 20.50 7.10 9.58
N PRO A 163 19.98 6.93 10.81
CA PRO A 163 18.59 7.26 11.13
C PRO A 163 18.23 8.73 10.84
N GLN A 164 19.24 9.62 10.84
CA GLN A 164 19.09 11.02 10.45
C GLN A 164 18.94 11.24 8.94
N ARG A 165 19.09 10.20 8.11
CA ARG A 165 18.77 10.17 6.67
C ARG A 165 17.55 9.34 6.33
N ALA A 166 17.13 8.45 7.23
CA ALA A 166 16.05 7.46 7.03
C ALA A 166 14.70 8.02 6.55
N CYS A 167 14.51 9.34 6.54
CA CYS A 167 13.28 9.98 6.04
C CYS A 167 13.54 11.08 4.98
N ALA A 168 14.79 11.29 4.56
CA ALA A 168 15.21 12.41 3.70
C ALA A 168 14.80 12.26 2.23
N GLU A 169 14.60 11.03 1.81
CA GLU A 169 14.46 10.62 0.42
C GLU A 169 13.28 9.65 0.29
N ALA A 170 12.93 9.24 -0.93
CA ALA A 170 11.85 8.28 -1.17
C ALA A 170 12.10 6.96 -0.42
N PRO A 171 11.04 6.30 0.08
CA PRO A 171 11.16 5.06 0.82
C PRO A 171 11.77 3.97 -0.04
N TRP A 172 12.47 3.06 0.63
CA TRP A 172 12.82 1.78 0.05
C TRP A 172 11.55 0.94 -0.04
N PHE A 173 11.45 0.16 -1.09
CA PHE A 173 10.40 -0.84 -1.20
C PHE A 173 11.01 -2.22 -1.39
N MET A 174 10.42 -3.19 -0.72
CA MET A 174 10.72 -4.59 -0.89
C MET A 174 9.45 -5.31 -1.30
N TYR A 175 9.58 -6.35 -2.10
CA TYR A 175 8.47 -7.25 -2.36
C TYR A 175 8.96 -8.66 -2.64
N THR A 176 8.02 -9.59 -2.58
CA THR A 176 8.22 -11.00 -2.85
C THR A 176 7.71 -11.33 -4.24
N ALA A 177 8.51 -12.03 -5.06
CA ALA A 177 8.04 -12.65 -6.29
C ALA A 177 8.11 -14.17 -6.18
N GLY A 178 7.03 -14.84 -6.58
CA GLY A 178 6.99 -16.30 -6.70
C GLY A 178 5.61 -16.87 -6.43
N LEU A 179 5.51 -18.19 -6.55
CA LEU A 179 4.29 -18.93 -6.26
C LEU A 179 4.23 -19.25 -4.78
N ASN A 180 3.19 -18.75 -4.09
CA ASN A 180 2.87 -19.24 -2.76
C ASN A 180 1.69 -20.20 -2.83
N LEU A 181 2.00 -21.49 -2.76
CA LEU A 181 1.01 -22.57 -2.63
C LEU A 181 0.73 -22.93 -1.15
N GLY A 182 1.33 -22.22 -0.19
CA GLY A 182 1.20 -22.43 1.25
C GLY A 182 0.47 -21.27 1.94
N GLY A 183 -0.74 -21.53 2.43
CA GLY A 183 -1.45 -20.57 3.28
C GLY A 183 -0.82 -20.46 4.67
N ILE A 184 -1.28 -19.50 5.48
CA ILE A 184 -0.97 -19.35 6.92
C ILE A 184 -1.53 -20.54 7.78
N GLY A 185 -1.90 -21.67 7.15
CA GLY A 185 -2.44 -22.85 7.82
C GLY A 185 -2.42 -24.15 7.00
N GLY A 186 -1.58 -24.27 5.98
CA GLY A 186 -1.44 -25.47 5.14
C GLY A 186 -0.08 -26.17 5.28
N ASP A 187 0.03 -27.40 4.76
CA ASP A 187 1.30 -28.12 4.64
C ASP A 187 2.23 -27.34 3.69
N ASN A 188 3.24 -26.68 4.27
CA ASN A 188 4.19 -25.81 3.58
C ASN A 188 5.28 -26.59 2.83
N ALA A 189 5.04 -27.86 2.49
CA ALA A 189 5.92 -28.67 1.66
C ALA A 189 5.86 -28.21 0.18
N ASN A 190 6.32 -26.99 -0.09
CA ASN A 190 6.47 -26.45 -1.42
C ASN A 190 7.95 -26.25 -1.75
N THR A 191 8.37 -26.66 -2.95
CA THR A 191 9.66 -26.32 -3.56
C THR A 191 9.65 -24.86 -4.02
N MET A 192 9.44 -23.91 -3.10
CA MET A 192 9.28 -22.49 -3.44
C MET A 192 10.64 -21.88 -3.84
N THR A 193 10.75 -21.43 -5.09
CA THR A 193 11.73 -20.40 -5.46
C THR A 193 11.08 -19.05 -5.20
N THR A 194 11.35 -18.47 -4.04
CA THR A 194 10.89 -17.12 -3.70
C THR A 194 12.03 -16.14 -3.93
N LYS A 195 11.81 -15.14 -4.78
CA LYS A 195 12.74 -14.03 -4.98
C LYS A 195 12.30 -12.86 -4.11
N VAL A 196 13.27 -12.19 -3.50
CA VAL A 196 13.06 -10.93 -2.77
C VAL A 196 13.68 -9.82 -3.58
N PHE A 197 12.88 -8.83 -3.94
CA PHE A 197 13.32 -7.66 -4.67
C PHE A 197 13.41 -6.48 -3.72
N LEU A 198 14.52 -5.75 -3.78
CA LEU A 198 14.71 -4.49 -3.08
C LEU A 198 14.90 -3.40 -4.13
N GLY A 199 14.08 -2.37 -4.07
CA GLY A 199 14.14 -1.23 -4.96
C GLY A 199 13.93 0.07 -4.22
N ARG A 200 14.09 1.16 -4.96
CA ARG A 200 13.82 2.50 -4.48
C ARG A 200 12.86 3.21 -5.42
N LEU A 201 11.84 3.84 -4.87
CA LEU A 201 10.92 4.65 -5.64
C LEU A 201 11.62 5.96 -6.06
N PRO A 202 11.43 6.46 -7.29
CA PRO A 202 11.97 7.74 -7.68
C PRO A 202 11.32 8.89 -6.89
N LEU A 203 12.10 9.91 -6.58
CA LEU A 203 11.58 11.17 -6.08
C LEU A 203 10.98 11.95 -7.26
N HIS A 204 9.68 12.21 -7.24
CA HIS A 204 9.07 13.14 -8.20
C HIS A 204 9.60 14.56 -7.94
N GLY A 205 10.44 15.09 -8.84
CA GLY A 205 10.99 16.45 -8.71
C GLY A 205 12.33 16.73 -9.39
N HIS A 206 13.02 15.70 -9.89
CA HIS A 206 14.22 15.87 -10.72
C HIS A 206 13.98 15.23 -12.09
N GLY A 207 14.20 15.99 -13.15
CA GLY A 207 14.00 15.54 -14.53
C GLY A 207 14.81 14.28 -14.85
N GLU A 208 14.25 13.50 -15.78
CA GLU A 208 14.67 12.18 -16.27
C GLU A 208 14.18 10.97 -15.46
N GLU A 209 13.11 10.37 -16.00
CA GLU A 209 12.59 9.05 -15.67
C GLU A 209 13.66 7.98 -15.97
N SER A 210 14.50 7.64 -15.00
CA SER A 210 15.31 6.43 -15.07
C SER A 210 15.08 5.57 -13.83
N TRP A 211 14.40 4.45 -14.06
CA TRP A 211 14.27 3.36 -13.09
C TRP A 211 15.58 2.60 -13.08
N VAL A 212 16.23 2.53 -11.93
CA VAL A 212 17.19 1.45 -11.69
C VAL A 212 16.38 0.31 -11.11
N LEU A 213 15.74 -0.49 -11.98
CA LEU A 213 15.36 -1.84 -11.56
C LEU A 213 16.65 -2.54 -11.10
N PRO A 214 16.64 -3.24 -9.95
CA PRO A 214 17.79 -4.05 -9.56
C PRO A 214 18.10 -4.99 -10.72
N ARG A 215 19.35 -4.96 -11.20
CA ARG A 215 19.82 -5.88 -12.25
C ARG A 215 19.63 -7.31 -11.75
N GLU A 216 19.04 -8.15 -12.59
CA GLU A 216 19.01 -9.60 -12.40
C GLU A 216 20.42 -10.19 -12.62
N ASP A 217 21.37 -9.87 -11.75
CA ASP A 217 22.71 -10.46 -11.79
C ASP A 217 23.06 -11.01 -10.39
N VAL A 218 22.48 -12.17 -10.02
CA VAL A 218 23.09 -13.18 -9.11
C VAL A 218 22.62 -14.57 -9.51
#